data_AF-A0A2T0K832-F1
#
_entry.id   AF-A0A2T0K832-F1
#
_cell.length_a   1.000
_cell.length_b   1.000
_cell.length_c   1.000
_cell.angle_alpha   90.00
_cell.angle_beta   90.00
_cell.angle_gamma   90.00
#
_symmetry.space_group_name_H-M   'P 1'
#
loop_
_entity.id
_entity.type
_entity.pdbx_description
1 polymer ?
#
loop_
_entity_poly.entity_id
_entity_poly.type
_entity_poly.pdbx_seq_one_letter_code
_entity_poly.pdbx_strand_id
1 'polypeptide(L)'
;MRHSDDQRILAGPEVATLDRPLALIEDAALVPHFLGSLWDHLCGTWKILNRHAYGQNICLAGLLHSIYSTEHYCHSLCSLSNRRRVATCVGGDVEQLVYHYCATYKKSIWSEILGNRQSLVLRSRLDDQPISLTRDEALCILQVACADWIEQCAESNGSPKAFMAWYFKNVAFGYINFDVKLSAESKNIEFTEEKENMSILAYHTFLTDENPIESEACKEAALLNPFSAELRIFLAIQQCYYLDSNGAQLNFSRARRLISAWGTAWDKRLTSLEWEMALSWVEIRIKPENAPFLLDQVIGSINEGRLPEFIVGRGPTCDL
;
A
#
# COMPACT_ATOMS: atom_id res chain seq x y z
N MET A 1 11.65 -13.20 16.32
CA MET A 1 12.04 -14.08 15.19
C MET A 1 11.37 -13.70 13.85
N ARG A 2 10.69 -12.52 13.74
CA ARG A 2 10.15 -11.98 12.47
C ARG A 2 11.18 -11.16 11.65
N HIS A 3 12.27 -10.71 12.27
CA HIS A 3 13.25 -9.79 11.66
C HIS A 3 14.09 -10.36 10.50
N SER A 4 14.20 -11.69 10.33
CA SER A 4 15.04 -12.26 9.26
C SER A 4 14.33 -12.35 7.91
N ASP A 5 12.99 -12.27 7.88
CA ASP A 5 12.22 -12.36 6.63
C ASP A 5 12.02 -10.96 5.99
N ASP A 6 12.09 -9.88 6.77
CA ASP A 6 11.89 -8.50 6.29
C ASP A 6 13.03 -7.97 5.41
N GLN A 7 14.25 -8.49 5.55
CA GLN A 7 15.38 -8.12 4.67
C GLN A 7 15.15 -8.54 3.21
N ARG A 8 14.28 -9.54 2.96
CA ARG A 8 13.89 -9.92 1.58
C ARG A 8 12.85 -8.98 0.98
N ILE A 9 12.17 -8.16 1.77
CA ILE A 9 11.08 -7.30 1.31
C ILE A 9 11.60 -6.02 0.60
N LEU A 10 12.90 -5.73 0.71
CA LEU A 10 13.52 -4.49 0.22
C LEU A 10 14.34 -4.68 -1.08
N ALA A 11 14.22 -5.82 -1.77
CA ALA A 11 14.99 -6.12 -2.98
C ALA A 11 14.39 -5.47 -4.25
N GLY A 12 14.83 -4.26 -4.58
CA GLY A 12 14.66 -3.59 -5.89
C GLY A 12 16.02 -3.32 -6.56
N PRO A 13 16.08 -2.90 -7.86
CA PRO A 13 17.30 -3.03 -8.67
C PRO A 13 18.45 -2.02 -8.42
N GLU A 14 18.35 -1.07 -7.51
CA GLU A 14 19.47 -0.18 -7.11
C GLU A 14 19.37 0.14 -5.61
N VAL A 15 19.85 -0.76 -4.75
CA VAL A 15 19.79 -0.56 -3.29
C VAL A 15 21.01 0.26 -2.84
N ALA A 16 20.82 1.55 -2.55
CA ALA A 16 21.68 2.17 -1.54
C ALA A 16 21.46 1.38 -0.25
N THR A 17 22.55 1.04 0.44
CA THR A 17 22.51 0.24 1.67
C THR A 17 21.51 0.83 2.66
N LEU A 18 20.40 0.11 2.89
CA LEU A 18 19.34 0.57 3.81
C LEU A 18 19.72 0.40 5.28
N ASP A 19 20.84 -0.26 5.59
CA ASP A 19 21.30 -0.55 6.94
C ASP A 19 21.32 0.69 7.85
N ARG A 20 21.89 1.79 7.36
CA ARG A 20 21.97 3.05 8.14
C ARG A 20 20.60 3.72 8.33
N PRO A 21 19.78 3.94 7.28
CA PRO A 21 18.42 4.43 7.45
C PRO A 21 17.56 3.56 8.38
N LEU A 22 17.61 2.23 8.23
CA LEU A 22 16.84 1.29 9.04
C LEU A 22 17.26 1.34 10.52
N ALA A 23 18.56 1.45 10.80
CA ALA A 23 19.04 1.63 12.17
C ALA A 23 18.57 2.94 12.83
N LEU A 24 18.15 3.97 12.07
CA LEU A 24 17.57 5.18 12.65
C LEU A 24 16.14 4.97 13.17
N ILE A 25 15.45 3.95 12.68
CA ILE A 25 14.04 3.69 12.97
C ILE A 25 13.82 2.34 13.64
N GLU A 26 14.87 1.66 14.13
CA GLU A 26 14.77 0.34 14.76
C GLU A 26 13.75 0.31 15.91
N ASP A 27 13.72 1.37 16.73
CA ASP A 27 12.78 1.52 17.84
C ASP A 27 11.31 1.64 17.37
N ALA A 28 11.06 1.96 16.09
CA ALA A 28 9.72 2.01 15.52
C ALA A 28 9.02 0.64 15.58
N ALA A 29 9.77 -0.47 15.64
CA ALA A 29 9.21 -1.80 15.79
C ALA A 29 8.52 -2.01 17.15
N LEU A 30 8.87 -1.21 18.16
CA LEU A 30 8.31 -1.27 19.51
C LEU A 30 7.10 -0.33 19.68
N VAL A 31 6.80 0.51 18.69
CA VAL A 31 5.71 1.48 18.78
C VAL A 31 4.48 0.93 18.06
N PRO A 32 3.38 0.63 18.77
CA PRO A 32 2.12 0.24 18.15
C PRO A 32 1.63 1.33 17.19
N HIS A 33 1.19 0.91 16.01
CA HIS A 33 0.66 1.78 14.97
C HIS A 33 -0.49 1.08 14.24
N PHE A 34 -1.37 1.84 13.59
CA PHE A 34 -2.68 1.43 13.07
C PHE A 34 -2.88 -0.09 12.80
N LEU A 35 -2.11 -0.69 11.88
CA LEU A 35 -2.13 -2.13 11.56
C LEU A 35 -0.78 -2.82 11.83
N GLY A 36 -0.23 -2.67 13.03
CA GLY A 36 1.02 -3.32 13.44
C GLY A 36 1.91 -2.40 14.25
N SER A 37 3.15 -2.24 13.81
CA SER A 37 4.12 -1.30 14.38
C SER A 37 4.37 -0.11 13.47
N LEU A 38 4.96 0.96 14.01
CA LEU A 38 5.39 2.09 13.19
C LEU A 38 6.44 1.66 12.16
N TRP A 39 7.27 0.66 12.49
CA TRP A 39 8.21 0.07 11.53
C TRP A 39 7.50 -0.51 10.30
N ASP A 40 6.43 -1.28 10.52
CA ASP A 40 5.65 -1.90 9.44
C ASP A 40 5.09 -0.82 8.50
N HIS A 41 4.54 0.23 9.09
CA HIS A 41 4.01 1.40 8.38
C HIS A 41 5.08 2.11 7.54
N LEU A 42 6.21 2.48 8.15
CA LEU A 42 7.30 3.18 7.46
C LEU A 42 7.88 2.34 6.31
N CYS A 43 8.04 1.04 6.53
CA CYS A 43 8.46 0.11 5.48
C CYS A 43 7.39 -0.02 4.40
N GLY A 44 6.10 -0.03 4.74
CA GLY A 44 4.98 -0.03 3.80
C GLY A 44 5.00 1.18 2.88
N THR A 45 5.18 2.38 3.43
CA THR A 45 5.27 3.63 2.66
C THR A 45 6.47 3.60 1.71
N TRP A 46 7.65 3.15 2.18
CA TRP A 46 8.83 2.98 1.33
C TRP A 46 8.57 1.99 0.19
N LYS A 47 7.92 0.84 0.47
CA LYS A 47 7.62 -0.18 -0.54
C LYS A 47 6.74 0.36 -1.65
N ILE A 48 5.69 1.12 -1.31
CA ILE A 48 4.80 1.75 -2.29
C ILE A 48 5.61 2.69 -3.20
N LEU A 49 6.38 3.60 -2.62
CA LEU A 49 7.19 4.56 -3.39
C LEU A 49 8.21 3.85 -4.29
N ASN A 50 8.89 2.83 -3.77
CA ASN A 50 9.88 2.06 -4.52
C ASN A 50 9.25 1.27 -5.67
N ARG A 51 8.07 0.65 -5.46
CA ARG A 51 7.32 -0.06 -6.52
C ARG A 51 6.84 0.87 -7.62
N HIS A 52 6.54 2.13 -7.28
CA HIS A 52 6.17 3.16 -8.26
C HIS A 52 7.39 3.76 -8.98
N ALA A 53 8.60 3.26 -8.71
CA ALA A 53 9.87 3.67 -9.31
C ALA A 53 10.21 5.14 -9.05
N TYR A 54 9.87 5.65 -7.87
CA TYR A 54 10.36 6.95 -7.42
C TYR A 54 11.87 6.94 -7.18
N GLY A 55 12.46 8.13 -7.30
CA GLY A 55 13.88 8.32 -7.00
C GLY A 55 14.18 7.99 -5.53
N GLN A 56 15.39 7.48 -5.29
CA GLN A 56 15.83 6.98 -3.99
C GLN A 56 15.65 8.00 -2.84
N ASN A 57 15.84 9.29 -3.12
CA ASN A 57 15.66 10.35 -2.13
C ASN A 57 14.20 10.42 -1.62
N ILE A 58 13.21 10.25 -2.51
CA ILE A 58 11.78 10.26 -2.14
C ILE A 58 11.46 8.99 -1.36
N CYS A 59 11.96 7.83 -1.79
CA CYS A 59 11.77 6.57 -1.07
C CYS A 59 12.34 6.65 0.36
N LEU A 60 13.59 7.12 0.52
CA LEU A 60 14.21 7.31 1.83
C LEU A 60 13.46 8.34 2.68
N ALA A 61 12.94 9.41 2.06
CA ALA A 61 12.10 10.35 2.77
C ALA A 61 10.80 9.70 3.26
N GLY A 62 10.19 8.83 2.46
CA GLY A 62 9.04 8.01 2.86
C GLY A 62 9.35 7.03 4.00
N LEU A 63 10.53 6.41 4.02
CA LEU A 63 10.95 5.54 5.13
C LEU A 63 11.11 6.31 6.46
N LEU A 64 11.45 7.60 6.38
CA LEU A 64 11.76 8.43 7.54
C LEU A 64 10.71 9.51 7.81
N HIS A 65 9.57 9.51 7.11
CA HIS A 65 8.65 10.65 7.06
C HIS A 65 8.04 11.03 8.42
N SER A 66 8.06 10.12 9.39
CA SER A 66 7.57 10.32 10.76
C SER A 66 8.69 10.41 11.82
N ILE A 67 9.98 10.46 11.43
CA ILE A 67 11.10 10.36 12.37
C ILE A 67 11.13 11.51 13.41
N TYR A 68 10.66 12.70 13.04
CA TYR A 68 10.61 13.89 13.92
C TYR A 68 9.20 14.23 14.44
N SER A 69 8.24 13.29 14.41
CA SER A 69 6.78 13.49 14.55
C SER A 69 6.08 13.98 13.27
N THR A 70 4.75 13.84 13.23
CA THR A 70 3.87 14.37 12.17
C THR A 70 2.69 15.16 12.75
N GLU A 71 1.83 15.70 11.89
CA GLU A 71 0.61 16.42 12.30
C GLU A 71 -0.39 15.55 13.06
N HIS A 72 -0.33 14.22 12.88
CA HIS A 72 -1.21 13.25 13.51
C HIS A 72 -0.50 12.30 14.49
N TYR A 73 0.83 12.31 14.51
CA TYR A 73 1.65 11.41 15.35
C TYR A 73 2.72 12.21 16.12
N CYS A 74 2.54 12.37 17.43
CA CYS A 74 3.39 13.22 18.27
C CYS A 74 4.69 12.56 18.76
N HIS A 75 4.86 11.25 18.55
CA HIS A 75 6.03 10.53 19.06
C HIS A 75 7.20 10.66 18.09
N SER A 76 8.33 11.16 18.59
CA SER A 76 9.54 11.38 17.80
C SER A 76 10.49 10.21 18.00
N LEU A 77 10.91 9.54 16.91
CA LEU A 77 11.97 8.53 16.96
C LEU A 77 13.35 9.17 17.14
N CYS A 78 13.51 10.39 16.61
CA CYS A 78 14.73 11.17 16.74
C CYS A 78 14.39 12.59 17.17
N SER A 79 15.18 13.18 18.07
CA SER A 79 15.00 14.60 18.45
C SER A 79 15.50 15.53 17.32
N LEU A 80 14.93 16.73 17.23
CA LEU A 80 15.39 17.78 16.30
C LEU A 80 16.84 18.22 16.55
N SER A 81 17.40 18.00 17.75
CA SER A 81 18.84 18.23 18.00
C SER A 81 19.74 17.25 17.25
N ASN A 82 19.21 16.10 16.83
CA ASN A 82 19.94 15.02 16.17
C ASN A 82 19.78 15.02 14.64
N ARG A 83 19.26 16.09 14.04
CA ARG A 83 19.11 16.21 12.57
C ARG A 83 20.40 15.90 11.81
N ARG A 84 21.54 16.34 12.32
CA ARG A 84 22.86 16.07 11.72
C ARG A 84 23.18 14.56 11.63
N ARG A 85 22.74 13.77 12.61
CA ARG A 85 22.90 12.30 12.60
C ARG A 85 22.09 11.71 11.45
N VAL A 86 20.83 12.15 11.28
CA VAL A 86 19.97 11.70 10.18
C VAL A 86 20.59 12.06 8.83
N ALA A 87 21.02 13.32 8.65
CA ALA A 87 21.69 13.78 7.42
C ALA A 87 22.97 13.00 7.09
N THR A 88 23.70 12.53 8.10
CA THR A 88 24.90 11.69 7.91
C THR A 88 24.55 10.30 7.37
N CYS A 89 23.36 9.78 7.70
CA CYS A 89 22.89 8.47 7.27
C CYS A 89 22.28 8.49 5.86
N VAL A 90 21.52 9.54 5.51
CA VAL A 90 20.72 9.58 4.27
C VAL A 90 21.09 10.70 3.30
N GLY A 91 22.02 11.58 3.66
CA GLY A 91 22.34 12.79 2.90
C GLY A 91 21.53 14.00 3.38
N GLY A 92 22.10 15.20 3.19
CA GLY A 92 21.48 16.45 3.62
C GLY A 92 20.15 16.75 2.94
N ASP A 93 20.07 16.51 1.62
CA ASP A 93 18.85 16.79 0.85
C ASP A 93 17.67 15.91 1.29
N VAL A 94 17.93 14.62 1.56
CA VAL A 94 16.90 13.70 2.06
C VAL A 94 16.46 14.09 3.46
N GLU A 95 17.40 14.40 4.34
CA GLU A 95 17.07 14.86 5.70
C GLU A 95 16.26 16.15 5.69
N GLN A 96 16.59 17.10 4.81
CA GLN A 96 15.84 18.34 4.68
C GLN A 96 14.42 18.09 4.17
N LEU A 97 14.24 17.18 3.19
CA LEU A 97 12.92 16.77 2.71
C LEU A 97 12.10 16.10 3.83
N VAL A 98 12.72 15.23 4.63
CA VAL A 98 12.10 14.61 5.81
C VAL A 98 11.71 15.66 6.85
N TYR A 99 12.60 16.61 7.15
CA TYR A 99 12.30 17.71 8.05
C TYR A 99 11.11 18.52 7.55
N HIS A 100 11.10 18.92 6.27
CA HIS A 100 9.98 19.65 5.69
C HIS A 100 8.68 18.84 5.71
N TYR A 101 8.74 17.53 5.47
CA TYR A 101 7.59 16.66 5.70
C TYR A 101 7.17 16.76 7.17
N CYS A 102 8.00 16.46 8.15
CA CYS A 102 7.59 16.53 9.55
C CYS A 102 7.07 17.93 9.94
N ALA A 103 7.62 19.01 9.40
CA ALA A 103 7.37 20.38 9.83
C ALA A 103 6.17 21.08 9.15
N THR A 104 5.55 20.49 8.13
CA THR A 104 4.47 21.12 7.35
C THR A 104 3.12 20.45 7.52
N TYR A 105 2.04 21.24 7.41
CA TYR A 105 0.68 20.73 7.24
C TYR A 105 0.42 20.41 5.76
N LYS A 106 -0.01 19.17 5.46
CA LYS A 106 -0.13 18.70 4.06
C LYS A 106 -1.21 19.44 3.33
N LYS A 107 -2.31 19.72 4.01
CA LYS A 107 -3.42 20.53 3.51
C LYS A 107 -2.96 21.90 2.98
N SER A 108 -2.02 22.55 3.67
CA SER A 108 -1.48 23.84 3.24
C SER A 108 -0.67 23.72 1.94
N ILE A 109 0.10 22.65 1.77
CA ILE A 109 0.85 22.38 0.54
C ILE A 109 -0.11 22.11 -0.63
N TRP A 110 -1.13 21.29 -0.41
CA TRP A 110 -2.15 20.99 -1.42
C TRP A 110 -2.85 22.26 -1.94
N SER A 111 -3.32 23.14 -1.05
CA SER A 111 -4.02 24.36 -1.45
C SER A 111 -3.16 25.32 -2.29
N GLU A 112 -1.87 25.40 -2.01
CA GLU A 112 -0.97 26.34 -2.68
C GLU A 112 -0.41 25.79 -4.01
N ILE A 113 -0.20 24.47 -4.14
CA ILE A 113 0.24 23.85 -5.41
C ILE A 113 -0.83 24.02 -6.51
N LEU A 114 -2.11 23.97 -6.15
CA LEU A 114 -3.24 24.23 -7.04
C LEU A 114 -3.20 25.65 -7.62
N GLY A 115 -2.59 26.61 -6.92
CA GLY A 115 -2.39 27.99 -7.39
C GLY A 115 -1.27 28.17 -8.42
N ASN A 116 -0.63 27.08 -8.88
CA ASN A 116 0.50 27.08 -9.83
C ASN A 116 1.69 27.95 -9.40
N ARG A 117 1.91 28.12 -8.08
CA ARG A 117 3.06 28.84 -7.54
C ARG A 117 4.35 28.04 -7.75
N GLN A 118 5.45 28.76 -8.03
CA GLN A 118 6.80 28.18 -8.17
C GLN A 118 7.53 28.01 -6.82
N SER A 119 7.12 28.78 -5.82
CA SER A 119 7.66 28.72 -4.46
C SER A 119 6.57 28.95 -3.43
N LEU A 120 6.70 28.32 -2.28
CA LEU A 120 5.79 28.40 -1.16
C LEU A 120 6.57 28.84 0.09
N VAL A 121 5.95 29.65 0.93
CA VAL A 121 6.47 29.96 2.26
C VAL A 121 5.40 29.56 3.27
N LEU A 122 5.70 28.55 4.07
CA LEU A 122 4.82 28.00 5.09
C LEU A 122 5.38 28.29 6.48
N ARG A 123 4.54 28.26 7.51
CA ARG A 123 5.00 28.25 8.89
C ARG A 123 5.21 26.81 9.36
N SER A 124 6.37 26.54 9.93
CA SER A 124 6.69 25.27 10.56
C SER A 124 5.78 25.03 11.76
N ARG A 125 5.18 23.85 11.84
CA ARG A 125 4.43 23.45 13.04
C ARG A 125 5.34 23.05 14.22
N LEU A 126 6.64 22.83 13.98
CA LEU A 126 7.57 22.33 14.98
C LEU A 126 8.22 23.46 15.79
N ASP A 127 8.46 24.61 15.16
CA ASP A 127 9.24 25.71 15.74
C ASP A 127 8.76 27.12 15.29
N ASP A 128 7.63 27.21 14.57
CA ASP A 128 7.04 28.44 13.99
C ASP A 128 7.97 29.22 13.05
N GLN A 129 9.09 28.62 12.62
CA GLN A 129 9.99 29.22 11.65
C GLN A 129 9.42 29.13 10.23
N PRO A 130 9.74 30.11 9.35
CA PRO A 130 9.34 30.04 7.95
C PRO A 130 10.07 28.90 7.23
N ILE A 131 9.33 28.12 6.46
CA ILE A 131 9.82 27.08 5.57
C ILE A 131 9.58 27.54 4.13
N SER A 132 10.67 27.73 3.38
CA SER A 132 10.60 27.98 1.95
C SER A 132 10.71 26.67 1.18
N LEU A 133 9.73 26.38 0.35
CA LEU A 133 9.70 25.21 -0.53
C LEU A 133 9.66 25.66 -1.98
N THR A 134 10.48 25.05 -2.81
CA THR A 134 10.26 25.04 -4.26
C THR A 134 9.03 24.19 -4.59
N ARG A 135 8.47 24.39 -5.78
CA ARG A 135 7.38 23.55 -6.29
C ARG A 135 7.77 22.07 -6.33
N ASP A 136 9.00 21.76 -6.71
CA ASP A 136 9.49 20.37 -6.79
C ASP A 136 9.59 19.71 -5.41
N GLU A 137 10.13 20.41 -4.41
CA GLU A 137 10.14 19.91 -3.02
C GLU A 137 8.73 19.69 -2.48
N ALA A 138 7.82 20.61 -2.77
CA ALA A 138 6.43 20.49 -2.38
C ALA A 138 5.75 19.28 -3.05
N LEU A 139 6.04 19.02 -4.34
CA LEU A 139 5.57 17.81 -5.03
C LEU A 139 6.15 16.54 -4.41
N CYS A 140 7.44 16.51 -4.08
CA CYS A 140 8.07 15.39 -3.37
C CYS A 140 7.40 15.10 -2.02
N ILE A 141 7.09 16.14 -1.24
CA ILE A 141 6.38 16.00 0.05
C ILE A 141 4.99 15.40 -0.18
N LEU A 142 4.26 15.87 -1.19
CA LEU A 142 2.93 15.35 -1.46
C LEU A 142 2.95 13.93 -2.03
N GLN A 143 3.99 13.53 -2.78
CA GLN A 143 4.16 12.14 -3.23
C GLN A 143 4.37 11.19 -2.04
N VAL A 144 5.18 11.59 -1.06
CA VAL A 144 5.31 10.84 0.20
C VAL A 144 3.97 10.79 0.94
N ALA A 145 3.23 11.91 1.00
CA ALA A 145 1.92 11.96 1.66
C ALA A 145 0.86 11.07 0.98
N CYS A 146 0.91 10.94 -0.35
CA CYS A 146 0.06 10.00 -1.10
C CYS A 146 0.37 8.55 -0.72
N ALA A 147 1.65 8.17 -0.66
CA ALA A 147 2.05 6.82 -0.25
C ALA A 147 1.68 6.53 1.21
N ASP A 148 1.90 7.49 2.11
CA ASP A 148 1.50 7.45 3.52
C ASP A 148 -0.01 7.17 3.66
N TRP A 149 -0.84 7.98 2.98
CA TRP A 149 -2.29 7.80 2.97
C TRP A 149 -2.73 6.43 2.42
N ILE A 150 -2.19 6.02 1.28
CA ILE A 150 -2.51 4.73 0.64
C ILE A 150 -2.12 3.56 1.57
N GLU A 151 -0.97 3.65 2.24
CA GLU A 151 -0.49 2.64 3.18
C GLU A 151 -1.42 2.49 4.38
N GLN A 152 -1.90 3.60 4.95
CA GLN A 152 -2.71 3.55 6.18
C GLN A 152 -4.22 3.38 5.93
N CYS A 153 -4.73 3.64 4.72
CA CYS A 153 -6.17 3.65 4.49
C CYS A 153 -6.80 2.25 4.54
N ALA A 154 -7.41 1.91 5.68
CA ALA A 154 -8.23 0.73 5.92
C ALA A 154 -9.13 0.99 7.14
N GLU A 155 -10.00 0.04 7.47
CA GLU A 155 -10.70 -0.01 8.74
C GLU A 155 -9.77 -0.49 9.87
N SER A 156 -10.19 -0.35 11.13
CA SER A 156 -9.36 -0.69 12.30
C SER A 156 -8.96 -2.16 12.39
N ASN A 157 -9.70 -3.05 11.73
CA ASN A 157 -9.39 -4.47 11.61
C ASN A 157 -8.60 -4.82 10.33
N GLY A 158 -8.24 -3.83 9.52
CA GLY A 158 -7.55 -4.01 8.24
C GLY A 158 -8.47 -4.23 7.03
N SER A 159 -9.80 -4.28 7.21
CA SER A 159 -10.70 -4.42 6.06
C SER A 159 -10.66 -3.19 5.15
N PRO A 160 -11.04 -3.34 3.86
CA PRO A 160 -10.89 -2.25 2.89
C PRO A 160 -11.61 -0.96 3.27
N LYS A 161 -10.98 0.16 2.89
CA LYS A 161 -11.55 1.50 2.89
C LYS A 161 -11.20 2.20 1.58
N ALA A 162 -12.02 3.14 1.14
CA ALA A 162 -11.93 3.71 -0.20
C ALA A 162 -10.69 4.61 -0.42
N PHE A 163 -9.55 4.03 -0.80
CA PHE A 163 -8.36 4.78 -1.20
C PHE A 163 -8.14 4.79 -2.72
N MET A 164 -8.64 3.80 -3.46
CA MET A 164 -8.38 3.69 -4.89
C MET A 164 -9.12 4.80 -5.64
N ALA A 165 -10.38 5.07 -5.29
CA ALA A 165 -11.17 6.18 -5.81
C ALA A 165 -10.57 7.54 -5.41
N TRP A 166 -10.07 7.66 -4.18
CA TRP A 166 -9.32 8.84 -3.75
C TRP A 166 -8.08 9.07 -4.64
N TYR A 167 -7.34 8.01 -4.96
CA TYR A 167 -6.19 8.08 -5.86
C TYR A 167 -6.60 8.59 -7.25
N PHE A 168 -7.63 8.00 -7.87
CA PHE A 168 -8.06 8.46 -9.19
C PHE A 168 -8.48 9.92 -9.18
N LYS A 169 -9.27 10.33 -8.20
CA LYS A 169 -9.76 11.71 -8.05
C LYS A 169 -8.64 12.75 -7.87
N ASN A 170 -7.64 12.46 -7.04
CA ASN A 170 -6.67 13.46 -6.59
C ASN A 170 -5.32 13.37 -7.30
N VAL A 171 -4.98 12.20 -7.82
CA VAL A 171 -3.65 11.90 -8.36
C VAL A 171 -3.71 11.66 -9.87
N ALA A 172 -4.48 10.66 -10.31
CA ALA A 172 -4.46 10.22 -11.71
C ALA A 172 -4.95 11.30 -12.70
N PHE A 173 -5.75 12.27 -12.25
CA PHE A 173 -6.31 13.35 -13.07
C PHE A 173 -5.61 14.72 -12.94
N GLY A 174 -4.37 14.78 -12.40
CA GLY A 174 -3.42 15.80 -12.87
C GLY A 174 -2.94 16.90 -11.91
N TYR A 175 -2.99 16.70 -10.59
CA TYR A 175 -2.38 17.66 -9.64
C TYR A 175 -1.02 17.21 -9.08
N ILE A 176 -0.81 15.89 -9.00
CA ILE A 176 0.45 15.28 -8.59
C ILE A 176 0.74 14.15 -9.56
N ASN A 177 1.96 14.12 -10.08
CA ASN A 177 2.43 12.94 -10.80
C ASN A 177 2.78 11.85 -9.78
N PHE A 178 1.77 11.11 -9.34
CA PHE A 178 1.93 9.87 -8.60
C PHE A 178 1.39 8.71 -9.41
N ASP A 179 2.31 8.03 -10.09
CA ASP A 179 2.01 7.12 -11.18
C ASP A 179 1.96 5.69 -10.67
N VAL A 180 0.79 5.30 -10.17
CA VAL A 180 0.47 3.87 -10.04
C VAL A 180 0.42 3.35 -11.47
N LYS A 181 1.39 2.52 -11.85
CA LYS A 181 1.56 1.96 -13.20
C LYS A 181 0.45 0.96 -13.56
N LEU A 182 -0.77 1.45 -13.65
CA LEU A 182 -1.95 0.71 -14.08
C LEU A 182 -1.95 0.58 -15.60
N SER A 183 -2.56 -0.49 -16.12
CA SER A 183 -2.66 -0.73 -17.57
C SER A 183 -3.40 0.41 -18.28
N ALA A 184 -3.10 0.68 -19.56
CA ALA A 184 -3.77 1.74 -20.34
C ALA A 184 -5.31 1.69 -20.30
N GLU A 185 -5.90 0.50 -20.11
CA GLU A 185 -7.33 0.27 -19.91
C GLU A 185 -7.91 1.07 -18.71
N SER A 186 -7.11 1.41 -17.70
CA SER A 186 -7.55 2.14 -16.49
C SER A 186 -7.81 3.62 -16.73
N LYS A 187 -7.20 4.23 -17.75
CA LYS A 187 -7.26 5.69 -17.98
C LYS A 187 -8.65 6.20 -18.36
N ASN A 188 -9.53 5.31 -18.81
CA ASN A 188 -10.87 5.65 -19.29
C ASN A 188 -11.99 5.19 -18.33
N ILE A 189 -11.65 4.63 -17.17
CA ILE A 189 -12.62 4.14 -16.21
C ILE A 189 -12.93 5.24 -15.21
N GLU A 190 -14.16 5.74 -15.24
CA GLU A 190 -14.67 6.60 -14.17
C GLU A 190 -14.91 5.75 -12.91
N PHE A 191 -14.05 5.94 -11.91
CA PHE A 191 -14.12 5.24 -10.64
C PHE A 191 -14.27 6.22 -9.49
N THR A 192 -15.39 6.10 -8.79
CA THR A 192 -15.85 7.04 -7.76
C THR A 192 -15.81 6.40 -6.39
N GLU A 193 -15.80 7.23 -5.36
CA GLU A 193 -15.86 6.77 -3.96
C GLU A 193 -17.14 5.97 -3.69
N GLU A 194 -18.26 6.34 -4.32
CA GLU A 194 -19.51 5.58 -4.27
C GLU A 194 -19.35 4.17 -4.84
N LYS A 195 -18.72 4.01 -6.02
CA LYS A 195 -18.45 2.69 -6.61
C LYS A 195 -17.53 1.84 -5.73
N GLU A 196 -16.49 2.43 -5.18
CA GLU A 196 -15.58 1.70 -4.28
C GLU A 196 -16.32 1.27 -3.00
N ASN A 197 -17.10 2.15 -2.37
CA ASN A 197 -17.89 1.81 -1.18
C ASN A 197 -18.94 0.73 -1.46
N MET A 198 -19.62 0.76 -2.61
CA MET A 198 -20.53 -0.32 -3.00
C MET A 198 -19.77 -1.63 -3.24
N SER A 199 -18.57 -1.58 -3.83
CA SER A 199 -17.70 -2.75 -3.97
C SER A 199 -17.29 -3.33 -2.62
N ILE A 200 -16.95 -2.48 -1.65
CA ILE A 200 -16.63 -2.89 -0.27
C ILE A 200 -17.83 -3.60 0.36
N LEU A 201 -19.04 -3.06 0.20
CA LEU A 201 -20.25 -3.70 0.72
C LEU A 201 -20.51 -5.07 0.08
N ALA A 202 -20.44 -5.17 -1.25
CA ALA A 202 -20.59 -6.44 -1.96
C ALA A 202 -19.49 -7.45 -1.57
N TYR A 203 -18.26 -6.98 -1.35
CA TYR A 203 -17.15 -7.80 -0.87
C TYR A 203 -17.41 -8.36 0.53
N HIS A 204 -17.93 -7.54 1.45
CA HIS A 204 -18.33 -8.03 2.78
C HIS A 204 -19.42 -9.09 2.71
N THR A 205 -20.47 -8.87 1.89
CA THR A 205 -21.51 -9.87 1.66
C THR A 205 -20.92 -11.18 1.15
N PHE A 206 -20.03 -11.11 0.16
CA PHE A 206 -19.33 -12.28 -0.39
C PHE A 206 -18.53 -13.06 0.65
N LEU A 207 -17.75 -12.37 1.50
CA LEU A 207 -16.94 -13.04 2.53
C LEU A 207 -17.75 -13.75 3.62
N THR A 208 -19.01 -13.37 3.78
CA THR A 208 -19.95 -13.95 4.76
C THR A 208 -21.00 -14.86 4.13
N ASP A 209 -20.93 -15.09 2.83
CA ASP A 209 -21.86 -15.94 2.10
C ASP A 209 -21.71 -17.40 2.59
N GLU A 210 -22.83 -18.11 2.74
CA GLU A 210 -22.81 -19.54 3.09
C GLU A 210 -22.26 -20.40 1.94
N ASN A 211 -22.34 -19.90 0.70
CA ASN A 211 -21.83 -20.58 -0.49
C ASN A 211 -21.01 -19.61 -1.37
N PRO A 212 -19.81 -19.22 -0.94
CA PRO A 212 -19.02 -18.18 -1.60
C PRO A 212 -18.64 -18.54 -3.05
N ILE A 213 -18.49 -19.83 -3.39
CA ILE A 213 -18.13 -20.23 -4.76
C ILE A 213 -19.23 -19.89 -5.79
N GLU A 214 -20.49 -19.80 -5.36
CA GLU A 214 -21.63 -19.45 -6.22
C GLU A 214 -22.15 -18.03 -5.96
N SER A 215 -21.50 -17.26 -5.08
CA SER A 215 -21.95 -15.93 -4.68
C SER A 215 -21.81 -14.91 -5.81
N GLU A 216 -22.93 -14.30 -6.20
CA GLU A 216 -22.95 -13.19 -7.18
C GLU A 216 -22.31 -11.92 -6.62
N ALA A 217 -22.23 -11.77 -5.29
CA ALA A 217 -21.64 -10.61 -4.64
C ALA A 217 -20.14 -10.44 -4.98
N CYS A 218 -19.41 -11.53 -5.24
CA CYS A 218 -18.02 -11.46 -5.71
C CYS A 218 -17.93 -10.81 -7.09
N LYS A 219 -18.81 -11.21 -8.02
CA LYS A 219 -18.87 -10.66 -9.39
C LYS A 219 -19.26 -9.19 -9.37
N GLU A 220 -20.26 -8.83 -8.55
CA GLU A 220 -20.69 -7.45 -8.35
C GLU A 220 -19.54 -6.60 -7.79
N ALA A 221 -18.88 -7.04 -6.72
CA ALA A 221 -17.75 -6.33 -6.13
C ALA A 221 -16.64 -6.10 -7.17
N ALA A 222 -16.29 -7.15 -7.93
CA ALA A 222 -15.25 -7.12 -8.95
C ALA A 222 -15.60 -6.25 -10.17
N LEU A 223 -16.88 -6.10 -10.49
CA LEU A 223 -17.38 -5.18 -11.52
C LEU A 223 -17.29 -3.72 -11.05
N LEU A 224 -17.69 -3.48 -9.80
CA LEU A 224 -17.70 -2.15 -9.19
C LEU A 224 -16.29 -1.62 -8.98
N ASN A 225 -15.37 -2.43 -8.46
CA ASN A 225 -13.96 -2.07 -8.27
C ASN A 225 -13.05 -2.89 -9.18
N PRO A 226 -12.68 -2.34 -10.35
CA PRO A 226 -11.86 -3.08 -11.27
C PRO A 226 -10.37 -3.13 -10.93
N PHE A 227 -9.96 -2.45 -9.86
CA PHE A 227 -8.57 -2.19 -9.49
C PHE A 227 -8.10 -2.96 -8.25
N SER A 228 -8.97 -3.71 -7.58
CA SER A 228 -8.58 -4.65 -6.52
C SER A 228 -8.01 -5.93 -7.14
N ALA A 229 -6.85 -6.36 -6.64
CA ALA A 229 -6.27 -7.64 -7.05
C ALA A 229 -6.98 -8.82 -6.38
N GLU A 230 -7.38 -8.64 -5.13
CA GLU A 230 -8.07 -9.60 -4.27
C GLU A 230 -9.37 -10.06 -4.94
N LEU A 231 -10.20 -9.11 -5.38
CA LEU A 231 -11.43 -9.40 -6.13
C LEU A 231 -11.18 -10.14 -7.44
N ARG A 232 -10.01 -9.94 -8.07
CA ARG A 232 -9.63 -10.67 -9.29
C ARG A 232 -9.21 -12.10 -8.98
N ILE A 233 -8.55 -12.35 -7.85
CA ILE A 233 -8.23 -13.71 -7.38
C ILE A 233 -9.53 -14.48 -7.16
N PHE A 234 -10.47 -13.92 -6.41
CA PHE A 234 -11.75 -14.58 -6.13
C PHE A 234 -12.57 -14.85 -7.38
N LEU A 235 -12.70 -13.84 -8.25
CA LEU A 235 -13.41 -14.01 -9.52
C LEU A 235 -12.76 -15.09 -10.41
N ALA A 236 -11.43 -15.17 -10.43
CA ALA A 236 -10.72 -16.21 -11.18
C ALA A 236 -11.01 -17.62 -10.63
N ILE A 237 -11.08 -17.78 -9.30
CA ILE A 237 -11.45 -19.05 -8.67
C ILE A 237 -12.88 -19.46 -9.05
N GLN A 238 -13.85 -18.54 -8.93
CA GLN A 238 -15.24 -18.80 -9.34
C GLN A 238 -15.34 -19.15 -10.84
N GLN A 239 -14.62 -18.43 -11.71
CA GLN A 239 -14.61 -18.71 -13.14
C GLN A 239 -14.03 -20.09 -13.46
N CYS A 240 -12.99 -20.52 -12.73
CA CYS A 240 -12.46 -21.87 -12.89
C CYS A 240 -13.50 -22.93 -12.52
N TYR A 241 -14.24 -22.75 -11.42
CA TYR A 241 -15.35 -23.63 -11.02
C TYR A 241 -16.41 -23.76 -12.12
N TYR A 242 -16.76 -22.65 -12.78
CA TYR A 242 -17.71 -22.63 -13.90
C TYR A 242 -17.09 -22.97 -15.28
N LEU A 243 -15.87 -23.55 -15.31
CA LEU A 243 -15.17 -23.96 -16.53
C LEU A 243 -14.82 -22.81 -17.49
N ASP A 244 -14.87 -21.55 -17.05
CA ASP A 244 -14.40 -20.38 -17.80
C ASP A 244 -12.88 -20.19 -17.59
N SER A 245 -12.10 -21.08 -18.21
CA SER A 245 -10.64 -21.07 -18.08
C SER A 245 -10.00 -19.79 -18.64
N ASN A 246 -10.57 -19.21 -19.70
CA ASN A 246 -10.05 -17.99 -20.31
C ASN A 246 -10.27 -16.77 -19.40
N GLY A 247 -11.47 -16.63 -18.84
CA GLY A 247 -11.78 -15.59 -17.87
C GLY A 247 -10.91 -15.70 -16.62
N ALA A 248 -10.74 -16.91 -16.08
CA ALA A 248 -9.90 -17.16 -14.92
C ALA A 248 -8.45 -16.73 -15.14
N GLN A 249 -7.83 -17.15 -16.27
CA GLN A 249 -6.45 -16.77 -16.61
C GLN A 249 -6.27 -15.26 -16.81
N LEU A 250 -7.26 -14.60 -17.42
CA LEU A 250 -7.25 -13.15 -17.56
C LEU A 250 -7.29 -12.45 -16.19
N ASN A 251 -8.11 -12.95 -15.26
CA ASN A 251 -8.23 -12.38 -13.92
C ASN A 251 -6.99 -12.66 -13.04
N PHE A 252 -6.38 -13.85 -13.09
CA PHE A 252 -5.08 -14.09 -12.43
C PHE A 252 -3.99 -13.16 -12.97
N SER A 253 -3.90 -13.00 -14.29
CA SER A 253 -2.95 -12.08 -14.92
C SER A 253 -3.19 -10.63 -14.48
N ARG A 254 -4.46 -10.21 -14.35
CA ARG A 254 -4.83 -8.89 -13.82
C ARG A 254 -4.47 -8.74 -12.35
N ALA A 255 -4.77 -9.73 -11.51
CA ALA A 255 -4.43 -9.73 -10.09
C ALA A 255 -2.92 -9.49 -9.87
N ARG A 256 -2.08 -10.27 -10.56
CA ARG A 256 -0.62 -10.15 -10.50
C ARG A 256 -0.13 -8.74 -10.85
N ARG A 257 -0.67 -8.16 -11.92
CA ARG A 257 -0.34 -6.78 -12.32
C ARG A 257 -0.77 -5.77 -11.28
N LEU A 258 -1.97 -5.91 -10.72
CA LEU A 258 -2.53 -4.97 -9.74
C LEU A 258 -1.78 -5.01 -8.41
N ILE A 259 -1.44 -6.18 -7.87
CA ILE A 259 -0.60 -6.30 -6.65
C ILE A 259 0.72 -5.54 -6.86
N SER A 260 1.39 -5.80 -7.99
CA SER A 260 2.66 -5.14 -8.28
C SER A 260 2.52 -3.64 -8.53
N ALA A 261 1.43 -3.20 -9.15
CA ALA A 261 1.21 -1.80 -9.50
C ALA A 261 0.92 -0.96 -8.25
N TRP A 262 0.06 -1.45 -7.35
CA TRP A 262 -0.26 -0.73 -6.13
C TRP A 262 0.89 -0.74 -5.12
N GLY A 263 1.60 -1.87 -4.98
CA GLY A 263 2.63 -2.03 -3.94
C GLY A 263 2.08 -2.18 -2.52
N THR A 264 0.75 -2.18 -2.37
CA THR A 264 0.00 -2.44 -1.13
C THR A 264 -1.27 -3.24 -1.45
N ALA A 265 -1.88 -3.85 -0.44
CA ALA A 265 -3.16 -4.53 -0.55
C ALA A 265 -4.34 -3.57 -0.41
N TRP A 266 -5.46 -3.92 -1.04
CA TRP A 266 -6.76 -3.29 -0.81
C TRP A 266 -7.38 -3.77 0.50
N ASP A 267 -7.29 -5.08 0.75
CA ASP A 267 -7.65 -5.71 2.02
C ASP A 267 -6.39 -5.98 2.83
N LYS A 268 -6.16 -5.19 3.87
CA LYS A 268 -4.93 -5.20 4.66
C LYS A 268 -4.95 -6.18 5.82
N ARG A 269 -6.00 -7.01 5.93
CA ARG A 269 -5.99 -8.18 6.83
C ARG A 269 -4.90 -9.18 6.47
N LEU A 270 -4.50 -9.20 5.20
CA LEU A 270 -3.27 -9.84 4.73
C LEU A 270 -2.36 -8.77 4.12
N THR A 271 -1.05 -8.92 4.30
CA THR A 271 -0.07 -8.05 3.65
C THR A 271 -0.07 -8.22 2.13
N SER A 272 0.46 -7.24 1.39
CA SER A 272 0.59 -7.37 -0.08
C SER A 272 1.44 -8.58 -0.51
N LEU A 273 2.44 -8.95 0.30
CA LEU A 273 3.25 -10.16 0.09
C LEU A 273 2.43 -11.43 0.32
N GLU A 274 1.61 -11.47 1.37
CA GLU A 274 0.71 -12.60 1.62
C GLU A 274 -0.31 -12.74 0.50
N TRP A 275 -0.88 -11.65 -0.02
CA TRP A 275 -1.74 -11.72 -1.21
C TRP A 275 -1.01 -12.24 -2.45
N GLU A 276 0.26 -11.87 -2.66
CA GLU A 276 1.10 -12.40 -3.74
C GLU A 276 1.36 -13.90 -3.57
N MET A 277 1.60 -14.35 -2.34
CA MET A 277 1.74 -15.76 -1.98
C MET A 277 0.44 -16.54 -2.20
N ALA A 278 -0.70 -16.00 -1.76
CA ALA A 278 -2.01 -16.61 -1.94
C ALA A 278 -2.35 -16.76 -3.42
N LEU A 279 -2.14 -15.71 -4.23
CA LEU A 279 -2.31 -15.75 -5.68
C LEU A 279 -1.46 -16.87 -6.31
N SER A 280 -0.17 -16.92 -5.97
CA SER A 280 0.75 -17.92 -6.51
C SER A 280 0.35 -19.34 -6.10
N TRP A 281 -0.09 -19.52 -4.84
CA TRP A 281 -0.52 -20.81 -4.33
C TRP A 281 -1.79 -21.32 -5.01
N VAL A 282 -2.79 -20.44 -5.21
CA VAL A 282 -4.03 -20.73 -5.92
C VAL A 282 -3.74 -21.08 -7.38
N GLU A 283 -3.03 -20.22 -8.11
CA GLU A 283 -2.84 -20.37 -9.57
C GLU A 283 -2.12 -21.66 -9.96
N ILE A 284 -1.23 -22.16 -9.10
CA ILE A 284 -0.52 -23.44 -9.31
C ILE A 284 -1.45 -24.65 -9.13
N ARG A 285 -2.47 -24.54 -8.28
CA ARG A 285 -3.28 -25.68 -7.81
C ARG A 285 -4.69 -25.71 -8.39
N ILE A 286 -5.18 -24.58 -8.86
CA ILE A 286 -6.58 -24.38 -9.21
C ILE A 286 -7.04 -25.34 -10.31
N LYS A 287 -8.11 -26.07 -10.01
CA LYS A 287 -8.89 -26.90 -10.91
C LYS A 287 -10.38 -26.72 -10.56
N PRO A 288 -11.31 -27.02 -11.48
CA PRO A 288 -12.74 -26.87 -11.20
C PRO A 288 -13.18 -27.63 -9.92
N GLU A 289 -12.65 -28.84 -9.71
CA GLU A 289 -13.01 -29.71 -8.58
C GLU A 289 -12.50 -29.24 -7.20
N ASN A 290 -11.43 -28.43 -7.15
CA ASN A 290 -10.85 -27.94 -5.88
C ASN A 290 -11.04 -26.44 -5.66
N ALA A 291 -11.69 -25.74 -6.59
CA ALA A 291 -11.95 -24.31 -6.50
C ALA A 291 -12.69 -23.89 -5.21
N PRO A 292 -13.75 -24.60 -4.74
CA PRO A 292 -14.40 -24.26 -3.48
C PRO A 292 -13.43 -24.34 -2.28
N PHE A 293 -12.62 -25.39 -2.21
CA PHE A 293 -11.65 -25.56 -1.12
C PHE A 293 -10.60 -24.44 -1.12
N LEU A 294 -10.02 -24.11 -2.27
CA LEU A 294 -9.04 -23.04 -2.37
C LEU A 294 -9.64 -21.68 -2.00
N LEU A 295 -10.91 -21.44 -2.39
CA LEU A 295 -11.64 -20.23 -2.02
C LEU A 295 -11.79 -20.10 -0.50
N ASP A 296 -12.26 -21.17 0.14
CA ASP A 296 -12.45 -21.21 1.60
C ASP A 296 -11.14 -21.01 2.36
N GLN A 297 -10.02 -21.53 1.86
CA GLN A 297 -8.71 -21.30 2.48
C GLN A 297 -8.30 -19.83 2.41
N VAL A 298 -8.52 -19.15 1.29
CA VAL A 298 -8.19 -17.72 1.15
C VAL A 298 -9.11 -16.88 2.04
N ILE A 299 -10.42 -17.13 2.03
CA ILE A 299 -11.40 -16.44 2.89
C ILE A 299 -11.06 -16.68 4.38
N GLY A 300 -10.76 -17.93 4.75
CA GLY A 300 -10.35 -18.29 6.11
C GLY A 300 -9.10 -17.54 6.56
N SER A 301 -8.10 -17.42 5.68
CA SER A 301 -6.86 -16.67 5.96
C SER A 301 -7.12 -15.19 6.27
N ILE A 302 -8.07 -14.58 5.56
CA ILE A 302 -8.47 -13.19 5.77
C ILE A 302 -9.16 -13.02 7.13
N ASN A 303 -10.02 -13.96 7.50
CA ASN A 303 -10.69 -13.95 8.80
C ASN A 303 -9.72 -14.16 9.97
N GLU A 304 -8.65 -14.95 9.76
CA GLU A 304 -7.57 -15.13 10.73
C GLU A 304 -6.53 -13.99 10.74
N GLY A 305 -6.51 -13.16 9.69
CA GLY A 305 -5.52 -12.09 9.51
C GLY A 305 -4.10 -12.60 9.24
N ARG A 306 -3.97 -13.80 8.66
CA ARG A 306 -2.68 -14.42 8.30
C ARG A 306 -2.87 -15.59 7.33
N LEU A 307 -1.85 -15.88 6.53
CA LEU A 307 -1.84 -17.13 5.76
C LEU A 307 -1.46 -18.35 6.61
N PRO A 308 -2.07 -19.53 6.35
CA PRO A 308 -1.61 -20.81 6.87
C PRO A 308 -0.17 -21.13 6.47
N GLU A 309 0.59 -21.77 7.35
CA GLU A 309 2.03 -22.03 7.15
C GLU A 309 2.33 -22.87 5.89
N PHE A 310 1.41 -23.76 5.49
CA PHE A 310 1.56 -24.56 4.28
C PHE A 310 1.45 -23.74 2.98
N ILE A 311 0.77 -22.60 3.00
CA ILE A 311 0.71 -21.66 1.86
C ILE A 311 2.01 -20.88 1.76
N VAL A 312 2.58 -20.52 2.92
CA VAL A 312 3.86 -19.77 3.04
C VAL A 312 5.08 -20.67 2.75
N GLY A 313 4.88 -21.97 2.49
CA GLY A 313 5.97 -22.92 2.24
C GLY A 313 6.73 -23.35 3.50
N ARG A 314 6.13 -23.18 4.68
CA ARG A 314 6.66 -23.59 6.00
C ARG A 314 5.79 -24.68 6.62
N GLY A 315 5.57 -25.80 5.94
CA GLY A 315 4.81 -26.91 6.51
C GLY A 315 4.85 -28.15 5.61
N PRO A 316 4.51 -29.34 6.11
CA PRO A 316 4.39 -30.51 5.26
C PRO A 316 3.37 -30.20 4.16
N THR A 317 3.76 -30.45 2.91
CA THR A 317 2.86 -30.33 1.76
C THR A 317 1.68 -31.26 2.01
N CYS A 318 0.49 -30.69 2.26
CA CYS A 318 -0.74 -31.46 2.12
C CYS A 318 -0.86 -31.82 0.64
N ASP A 319 -0.72 -33.10 0.35
CA ASP A 319 -1.09 -33.67 -0.94
C ASP A 319 -2.60 -33.45 -1.11
N LEU A 320 -2.97 -32.58 -2.06
CA LEU A 320 -4.33 -32.36 -2.56
C LEU A 320 -4.57 -33.24 -3.77
#